data_AF-A0A165EAN2-F1
#
_entry.id   AF-A0A165EAN2-F1
#
_cell.length_a   1.000
_cell.length_b   1.000
_cell.length_c   1.000
_cell.angle_alpha   90.00
_cell.angle_beta   90.00
_cell.angle_gamma   90.00
#
_symmetry.space_group_name_H-M   'P 1'
#
loop_
_entity.id
_entity.type
_entity.pdbx_description
1 polymer ?
#
loop_
_entity_poly.entity_id
_entity_poly.type
_entity_poly.pdbx_seq_one_letter_code
_entity_poly.pdbx_strand_id
1 'polypeptide(L)'
;MKKECAEAARPYTKELLAEHEIKKFSVHDMEQATFDDARGLLTSIQHELMALSERMGMQMILFTVRSTPESYGSPHIFYTDKHLSDFIEFTTKNSVADFSARMDRYVLSGVDDAVTNYNQEITRMKSRLAALIKQKLKEASLRPVRQLTYVNFKMNIMIPYRMLIKGWPLSKFCCPSDIGTRMEVQLCLTAWEMGTAYWHYMKKDEEYNVWLKEYHEGQLVQRVSSANDDSDGDTHRDIL
;
A
#
# COMPACT_ATOMS: atom_id res chain seq x y z
N MET A 1 36.44 40.72 -51.51
CA MET A 1 35.64 41.39 -50.45
C MET A 1 34.65 40.48 -49.70
N LYS A 2 33.82 39.63 -50.32
CA LYS A 2 32.90 38.74 -49.54
C LYS A 2 33.59 37.57 -48.79
N LYS A 3 34.81 37.17 -49.15
CA LYS A 3 35.53 36.06 -48.50
C LYS A 3 36.23 36.45 -47.18
N GLU A 4 36.80 37.65 -47.07
CA GLU A 4 37.47 38.10 -45.84
C GLU A 4 36.51 38.32 -44.67
N CYS A 5 35.30 38.85 -44.92
CA CYS A 5 34.32 39.09 -43.87
C CYS A 5 33.82 37.77 -43.22
N ALA A 6 33.77 36.69 -44.01
CA ALA A 6 33.37 35.37 -43.52
C ALA A 6 34.50 34.65 -42.75
N GLU A 7 35.75 35.05 -42.92
CA GLU A 7 36.92 34.43 -42.29
C GLU A 7 37.19 35.04 -40.91
N ALA A 8 36.98 36.35 -40.76
CA ALA A 8 37.08 37.07 -39.49
C ALA A 8 35.92 36.77 -38.51
N ALA A 9 34.77 36.30 -39.01
CA ALA A 9 33.62 35.92 -38.19
C ALA A 9 33.70 34.49 -37.62
N ARG A 10 34.62 33.65 -38.12
CA ARG A 10 34.83 32.26 -37.65
C ARG A 10 35.37 32.15 -36.22
N PRO A 11 36.38 32.94 -35.78
CA PRO A 11 36.82 32.88 -34.39
C PRO A 11 35.73 33.35 -33.43
N TYR A 12 35.02 34.44 -33.77
CA TYR A 12 33.94 34.99 -32.95
C TYR A 12 32.75 34.02 -32.78
N THR A 13 32.37 33.31 -33.85
CA THR A 13 31.31 32.29 -33.78
C THR A 13 31.74 31.04 -33.01
N LYS A 14 33.02 30.65 -33.04
CA LYS A 14 33.55 29.57 -32.21
C LYS A 14 33.59 29.93 -30.73
N GLU A 15 33.95 31.16 -30.40
CA GLU A 15 33.99 31.68 -29.03
C GLU A 15 32.57 31.76 -28.42
N LEU A 16 31.60 32.25 -29.19
CA LEU A 16 30.18 32.24 -28.79
C LEU A 16 29.61 30.82 -28.63
N LEU A 17 30.01 29.86 -29.47
CA LEU A 17 29.60 28.46 -29.33
C LEU A 17 30.23 27.81 -28.08
N ALA A 18 31.48 28.16 -27.75
CA ALA A 18 32.13 27.71 -26.52
C ALA A 18 31.47 28.30 -25.26
N GLU A 19 31.10 29.59 -25.28
CA GLU A 19 30.29 30.21 -24.22
C GLU A 19 28.91 29.55 -24.07
N HIS A 20 28.31 29.13 -25.19
CA HIS A 20 27.02 28.45 -25.20
C HIS A 20 27.11 27.01 -24.67
N GLU A 21 28.23 26.30 -24.89
CA GLU A 21 28.49 25.00 -24.26
C GLU A 21 28.80 25.13 -22.77
N ILE A 22 29.51 26.18 -22.33
CA ILE A 22 29.73 26.48 -20.91
C ILE A 22 28.39 26.80 -20.21
N LYS A 23 27.50 27.55 -20.87
CA LYS A 23 26.13 27.80 -20.38
C LYS A 23 25.26 26.55 -20.25
N LYS A 24 25.58 25.47 -20.98
CA LYS A 24 24.88 24.19 -20.88
C LYS A 24 25.24 23.44 -19.59
N PHE A 25 26.41 23.69 -19.01
CA PHE A 25 26.76 23.27 -17.65
C PHE A 25 26.17 24.20 -16.57
N SER A 26 25.77 25.42 -16.94
CA SER A 26 25.24 26.42 -16.00
C SER A 26 23.84 26.14 -15.43
N VAL A 27 23.07 25.18 -15.96
CA VAL A 27 21.79 24.81 -15.33
C VAL A 27 22.03 24.22 -13.95
N HIS A 28 23.08 23.39 -13.80
CA HIS A 28 23.42 22.81 -12.52
C HIS A 28 24.04 23.84 -11.56
N ASP A 29 24.86 24.76 -12.09
CA ASP A 29 25.39 25.90 -11.31
C ASP A 29 24.27 26.84 -10.85
N MET A 30 23.23 27.05 -11.67
CA MET A 30 22.07 27.87 -11.32
C MET A 30 21.20 27.21 -10.25
N GLU A 31 20.98 25.90 -10.33
CA GLU A 31 20.25 25.15 -9.30
C GLU A 31 21.01 25.11 -7.97
N GLN A 32 22.33 24.93 -8.02
CA GLN A 32 23.19 24.95 -6.84
C GLN A 32 23.25 26.35 -6.21
N ALA A 33 23.39 27.41 -7.02
CA ALA A 33 23.33 28.79 -6.52
C ALA A 33 21.98 29.12 -5.89
N THR A 34 20.87 28.70 -6.52
CA THR A 34 19.52 28.87 -5.96
C THR A 34 19.36 28.13 -4.64
N PHE A 35 19.95 26.94 -4.52
CA PHE A 35 19.95 26.16 -3.29
C PHE A 35 20.77 26.83 -2.18
N ASP A 36 21.97 27.33 -2.49
CA ASP A 36 22.83 28.03 -1.53
C ASP A 36 22.18 29.34 -1.06
N ASP A 37 21.54 30.09 -1.96
CA ASP A 37 20.73 31.27 -1.61
C ASP A 37 19.59 30.90 -0.67
N ALA A 38 18.84 29.84 -0.99
CA ALA A 38 17.75 29.35 -0.13
C ALA A 38 18.25 28.96 1.27
N ARG A 39 19.44 28.37 1.39
CA ARG A 39 20.06 28.07 2.69
C ARG A 39 20.44 29.33 3.46
N GLY A 40 20.94 30.36 2.78
CA GLY A 40 21.20 31.66 3.39
C GLY A 40 19.93 32.29 3.96
N LEU A 41 18.85 32.30 3.18
CA LEU A 41 17.53 32.76 3.60
C LEU A 41 16.97 31.96 4.78
N LEU A 42 17.06 30.63 4.73
CA LEU A 42 16.63 29.75 5.82
C LEU A 42 17.41 30.01 7.10
N THR A 43 18.72 30.27 7.00
CA THR A 43 19.55 30.62 8.16
C THR A 43 19.07 31.92 8.81
N SER A 44 18.73 32.93 8.01
CA SER A 44 18.15 34.18 8.53
C SER A 44 16.81 33.96 9.23
N ILE A 45 15.91 33.16 8.63
CA ILE A 45 14.63 32.80 9.23
C ILE A 45 14.82 32.08 10.57
N GLN A 46 15.77 31.14 10.65
CA GLN A 46 16.07 30.44 11.90
C GLN A 46 16.49 31.39 13.02
N HIS A 47 17.31 32.40 12.72
CA HIS A 47 17.72 33.39 13.71
C HIS A 47 16.51 34.20 14.22
N GLU A 48 15.59 34.57 13.34
CA GLU A 48 14.35 35.25 13.74
C GLU A 48 13.44 34.36 14.59
N LEU A 49 13.31 33.08 14.22
CA LEU A 49 12.51 32.11 14.98
C LEU A 49 13.11 31.86 16.37
N MET A 50 14.44 31.78 16.49
CA MET A 50 15.13 31.71 17.78
C MET A 50 14.87 32.96 18.61
N ALA A 51 15.03 34.15 18.03
CA ALA A 51 14.81 35.41 18.74
C ALA A 51 13.35 35.54 19.23
N LEU A 52 12.38 35.04 18.45
CA LEU A 52 10.98 34.99 18.85
C LEU A 52 10.76 34.04 20.04
N SER A 53 11.42 32.88 20.02
CA SER A 53 11.35 31.90 21.09
C SER A 53 11.92 32.45 22.40
N GLU A 54 13.08 33.09 22.33
CA GLU A 54 13.75 33.69 23.49
C GLU A 54 12.97 34.87 24.08
N ARG A 55 12.35 35.71 23.23
CA ARG A 55 11.64 36.92 23.68
C ARG A 55 10.21 36.66 24.15
N MET A 56 9.51 35.72 23.53
CA MET A 56 8.08 35.51 23.76
C MET A 56 7.73 34.11 24.29
N GLY A 57 8.72 33.24 24.47
CA GLY A 57 8.51 31.86 24.94
C GLY A 57 7.78 30.97 23.93
N MET A 58 7.69 31.39 22.66
CA MET A 58 6.98 30.65 21.62
C MET A 58 7.88 29.52 21.08
N GLN A 59 7.34 28.31 20.97
CA GLN A 59 8.06 27.17 20.43
C GLN A 59 7.57 26.85 19.02
N MET A 60 8.51 26.66 18.09
CA MET A 60 8.22 26.54 16.66
C MET A 60 9.02 25.42 16.01
N ILE A 61 8.40 24.76 15.05
CA ILE A 61 9.03 23.80 14.14
C ILE A 61 8.85 24.27 12.70
N LEU A 62 9.92 24.24 11.94
CA LEU A 62 9.97 24.61 10.53
C LEU A 62 10.38 23.38 9.71
N PHE A 63 9.48 22.98 8.81
CA PHE A 63 9.78 22.04 7.76
C PHE A 63 9.87 22.79 6.44
N THR A 64 10.99 22.65 5.73
CA THR A 64 11.13 23.16 4.37
C THR A 64 11.35 21.97 3.45
N VAL A 65 10.40 21.77 2.55
CA VAL A 65 10.36 20.67 1.61
C VAL A 65 10.36 21.21 0.19
N ARG A 66 10.75 20.37 -0.76
CA ARG A 66 10.90 20.73 -2.17
C ARG A 66 9.55 20.74 -2.86
N SER A 67 9.36 21.71 -3.73
CA SER A 67 8.17 21.81 -4.58
C SER A 67 8.34 21.07 -5.91
N THR A 68 9.58 20.91 -6.38
CA THR A 68 9.90 20.25 -7.65
C THR A 68 10.89 19.10 -7.44
N PRO A 69 10.71 17.96 -8.14
CA PRO A 69 11.54 16.77 -7.94
C PRO A 69 12.98 16.96 -8.45
N GLU A 70 13.18 17.92 -9.35
CA GLU A 70 14.47 18.31 -9.94
C GLU A 70 15.31 19.17 -8.98
N SER A 71 14.71 19.75 -7.94
CA SER A 71 15.44 20.58 -6.98
C SER A 71 16.37 19.75 -6.08
N TYR A 72 17.60 20.26 -5.92
CA TYR A 72 18.64 19.64 -5.11
C TYR A 72 18.41 19.93 -3.61
N GLY A 73 18.73 18.96 -2.75
CA GLY A 73 18.71 19.12 -1.28
C GLY A 73 17.79 18.16 -0.52
N SER A 74 18.19 17.82 0.72
CA SER A 74 17.33 17.12 1.70
C SER A 74 16.35 18.11 2.33
N PRO A 75 15.15 17.68 2.77
CA PRO A 75 14.26 18.52 3.58
C PRO A 75 15.02 19.17 4.72
N HIS A 76 14.82 20.48 4.88
CA HIS A 76 15.41 21.25 5.97
C HIS A 76 14.47 21.23 7.16
N ILE A 77 15.03 20.92 8.33
CA ILE A 77 14.27 20.77 9.57
C ILE A 77 14.91 21.69 10.60
N PHE A 78 14.08 22.49 11.23
CA PHE A 78 14.51 23.33 12.34
C PHE A 78 13.44 23.33 13.42
N TYR A 79 13.86 23.32 14.68
CA TYR A 79 12.96 23.45 15.81
C TYR A 79 13.68 24.22 16.91
N THR A 80 12.94 25.06 17.62
CA THR A 80 13.47 25.87 18.73
C THR A 80 13.68 25.04 19.99
N ASP A 81 12.86 23.99 20.19
CA ASP A 81 12.94 23.07 21.33
C ASP A 81 12.84 21.61 20.87
N LYS A 82 13.67 20.74 21.46
CA LYS A 82 13.72 19.30 21.17
C LYS A 82 12.43 18.55 21.54
N HIS A 83 11.62 19.05 22.45
CA HIS A 83 10.35 18.43 22.79
C HIS A 83 9.35 18.48 21.65
N LEU A 84 9.52 19.42 20.70
CA LEU A 84 8.76 19.40 19.45
C LEU A 84 9.15 18.22 18.58
N SER A 85 10.43 17.85 18.51
CA SER A 85 10.85 16.63 17.83
C SER A 85 10.29 15.40 18.54
N ASP A 86 10.41 15.33 19.87
CA ASP A 86 9.89 14.21 20.66
C ASP A 86 8.38 14.03 20.48
N PHE A 87 7.62 15.13 20.38
CA PHE A 87 6.18 15.10 20.16
C PHE A 87 5.81 14.50 18.80
N ILE A 88 6.52 14.88 17.73
CA ILE A 88 6.32 14.30 16.40
C ILE A 88 6.66 12.81 16.40
N GLU A 89 7.75 12.42 17.04
CA GLU A 89 8.13 11.01 17.15
C GLU A 89 7.12 10.20 17.95
N PHE A 90 6.65 10.75 19.07
CA PHE A 90 5.67 10.10 19.93
C PHE A 90 4.32 9.90 19.23
N THR A 91 3.83 10.92 18.53
CA THR A 91 2.51 10.92 17.88
C THR A 91 2.52 10.13 16.58
N THR A 92 3.55 10.26 15.76
CA THR A 92 3.62 9.64 14.44
C THR A 92 4.33 8.29 14.44
N LYS A 93 5.03 7.93 15.54
CA LYS A 93 5.89 6.73 15.64
C LYS A 93 7.00 6.69 14.60
N ASN A 94 7.48 7.84 14.17
CA ASN A 94 8.54 7.97 13.17
C ASN A 94 9.46 9.13 13.54
N SER A 95 10.73 9.04 13.17
CA SER A 95 11.67 10.14 13.39
C SER A 95 11.21 11.41 12.68
N VAL A 96 11.61 12.58 13.18
CA VAL A 96 11.29 13.86 12.53
C VAL A 96 11.84 13.92 11.10
N ALA A 97 12.99 13.28 10.86
CA ALA A 97 13.58 13.16 9.53
C ALA A 97 12.73 12.28 8.59
N ASP A 98 12.22 11.14 9.08
CA ASP A 98 11.32 10.29 8.27
C ASP A 98 9.99 10.98 8.01
N PHE A 99 9.49 11.75 8.98
CA PHE A 99 8.30 12.56 8.84
C PHE A 99 8.47 13.63 7.76
N SER A 100 9.56 14.41 7.80
CA SER A 100 9.84 15.44 6.80
C SER A 100 10.06 14.84 5.41
N ALA A 101 10.72 13.69 5.30
CA ALA A 101 10.92 12.99 4.04
C ALA A 101 9.59 12.50 3.42
N ARG A 102 8.64 12.06 4.25
CA ARG A 102 7.28 11.73 3.75
C ARG A 102 6.50 12.96 3.37
N MET A 103 6.63 14.05 4.12
CA MET A 103 6.02 15.33 3.76
C MET A 103 6.57 15.85 2.43
N ASP A 104 7.89 15.75 2.20
CA ASP A 104 8.56 16.10 0.95
C ASP A 104 8.03 15.27 -0.22
N ARG A 105 7.98 13.94 -0.06
CA ARG A 105 7.37 13.08 -1.06
C ARG A 105 5.92 13.45 -1.32
N TYR A 106 5.13 13.68 -0.27
CA TYR A 106 3.72 14.03 -0.41
C TYR A 106 3.50 15.35 -1.16
N VAL A 107 4.36 16.36 -0.93
CA VAL A 107 4.29 17.63 -1.68
C VAL A 107 4.67 17.42 -3.15
N LEU A 108 5.66 16.56 -3.42
CA LEU A 108 6.09 16.23 -4.79
C LEU A 108 5.09 15.34 -5.55
N SER A 109 4.47 14.38 -4.86
CA SER A 109 3.66 13.31 -5.47
C SER A 109 2.15 13.51 -5.32
N GLY A 110 1.72 14.39 -4.41
CA GLY A 110 0.34 14.47 -3.95
C GLY A 110 -0.11 13.28 -3.09
N VAL A 111 -1.37 13.33 -2.62
CA VAL A 111 -2.05 12.28 -1.83
C VAL A 111 -2.07 10.94 -2.55
N ASP A 112 -2.15 10.98 -3.89
CA ASP A 112 -2.44 9.80 -4.69
C ASP A 112 -1.35 8.74 -4.57
N ASP A 113 -0.06 9.07 -4.60
CA ASP A 113 0.98 8.03 -4.57
C ASP A 113 1.09 7.28 -3.24
N ALA A 114 0.85 7.92 -2.09
CA ALA A 114 0.93 7.25 -0.79
C ALA A 114 -0.25 6.29 -0.55
N VAL A 115 -1.47 6.74 -0.87
CA VAL A 115 -2.69 5.91 -0.77
C VAL A 115 -2.70 4.85 -1.86
N THR A 116 -2.23 5.19 -3.07
CA THR A 116 -2.06 4.26 -4.18
C THR A 116 -1.05 3.18 -3.84
N ASN A 117 0.10 3.51 -3.22
CA ASN A 117 1.09 2.52 -2.80
C ASN A 117 0.52 1.54 -1.76
N TYR A 118 -0.25 2.02 -0.77
CA TYR A 118 -0.91 1.15 0.20
C TYR A 118 -1.95 0.22 -0.44
N ASN A 119 -2.82 0.77 -1.30
CA ASN A 119 -3.83 -0.02 -2.01
C ASN A 119 -3.21 -1.00 -3.02
N GLN A 120 -2.14 -0.60 -3.70
CA GLN A 120 -1.34 -1.45 -4.58
C GLN A 120 -0.66 -2.57 -3.79
N GLU A 121 -0.14 -2.28 -2.59
CA GLU A 121 0.46 -3.29 -1.72
C GLU A 121 -0.57 -4.34 -1.29
N ILE A 122 -1.74 -3.90 -0.82
CA ILE A 122 -2.84 -4.82 -0.47
C ILE A 122 -3.27 -5.64 -1.69
N THR A 123 -3.42 -5.01 -2.86
CA THR A 123 -3.81 -5.68 -4.10
C THR A 123 -2.77 -6.73 -4.50
N ARG A 124 -1.49 -6.41 -4.36
CA ARG A 124 -0.37 -7.34 -4.60
C ARG A 124 -0.39 -8.51 -3.63
N MET A 125 -0.65 -8.26 -2.34
CA MET A 125 -0.78 -9.31 -1.32
C MET A 125 -1.97 -10.23 -1.62
N LYS A 126 -3.12 -9.67 -1.98
CA LYS A 126 -4.32 -10.44 -2.38
C LYS A 126 -4.07 -11.29 -3.61
N SER A 127 -3.38 -10.74 -4.62
CA SER A 127 -2.99 -11.46 -5.83
C SER A 127 -2.04 -12.62 -5.52
N ARG A 128 -1.02 -12.37 -4.68
CA ARG A 128 -0.10 -13.41 -4.18
C ARG A 128 -0.84 -14.51 -3.45
N LEU A 129 -1.77 -14.17 -2.56
CA LEU A 129 -2.58 -15.15 -1.82
C LEU A 129 -3.43 -15.99 -2.77
N ALA A 130 -4.08 -15.37 -3.76
CA ALA A 130 -4.87 -16.08 -4.77
C ALA A 130 -4.01 -17.03 -5.61
N ALA A 131 -2.80 -16.62 -5.98
CA ALA A 131 -1.85 -17.46 -6.70
C ALA A 131 -1.39 -18.65 -5.84
N LEU A 132 -1.06 -18.40 -4.57
CA LEU A 132 -0.61 -19.43 -3.62
C LEU A 132 -1.69 -20.49 -3.36
N ILE A 133 -2.93 -20.06 -3.11
CA ILE A 133 -4.07 -20.97 -2.91
C ILE A 133 -4.27 -21.86 -4.14
N LYS A 134 -4.24 -21.28 -5.35
CA LYS A 134 -4.39 -22.02 -6.61
C LYS A 134 -3.22 -22.97 -6.85
N GLN A 135 -1.99 -22.56 -6.56
CA GLN A 135 -0.80 -23.38 -6.69
C GLN A 135 -0.91 -24.60 -5.77
N LYS A 136 -1.19 -24.37 -4.48
CA LYS A 136 -1.36 -25.44 -3.48
C LYS A 136 -2.51 -26.36 -3.82
N LEU A 137 -3.58 -25.85 -4.44
CA LEU A 137 -4.69 -26.67 -4.90
C LEU A 137 -4.25 -27.63 -6.00
N LYS A 138 -3.49 -27.14 -6.99
CA LYS A 138 -2.95 -27.99 -8.07
C LYS A 138 -1.99 -29.06 -7.54
N GLU A 139 -1.17 -28.71 -6.55
CA GLU A 139 -0.26 -29.65 -5.87
C GLU A 139 -1.02 -30.77 -5.14
N ALA A 140 -2.14 -30.44 -4.50
CA ALA A 140 -2.93 -31.39 -3.70
C ALA A 140 -4.00 -32.16 -4.51
N SER A 141 -4.45 -31.62 -5.65
CA SER A 141 -5.51 -32.23 -6.47
C SER A 141 -4.97 -33.30 -7.40
N LEU A 142 -5.59 -34.49 -7.42
CA LEU A 142 -5.30 -35.52 -8.42
C LEU A 142 -5.86 -35.20 -9.81
N ARG A 143 -6.91 -34.36 -9.87
CA ARG A 143 -7.57 -33.94 -11.11
C ARG A 143 -7.33 -32.45 -11.35
N PRO A 144 -6.99 -32.03 -12.58
CA PRO A 144 -6.74 -30.63 -12.87
C PRO A 144 -8.01 -29.79 -12.68
N VAL A 145 -7.99 -28.89 -11.68
CA VAL A 145 -9.06 -27.93 -11.46
C VAL A 145 -8.90 -26.75 -12.43
N ARG A 146 -9.81 -26.61 -13.39
CA ARG A 146 -9.75 -25.56 -14.43
C ARG A 146 -9.83 -24.14 -13.84
N GLN A 147 -10.70 -23.93 -12.86
CA GLN A 147 -10.90 -22.64 -12.21
C GLN A 147 -11.37 -22.84 -10.76
N LEU A 148 -10.80 -22.07 -9.84
CA LEU A 148 -11.24 -22.03 -8.45
C LEU A 148 -12.43 -21.08 -8.31
N THR A 149 -13.61 -21.63 -8.07
CA THR A 149 -14.86 -20.87 -7.88
C THR A 149 -15.21 -20.82 -6.40
N TYR A 150 -15.36 -19.60 -5.87
CA TYR A 150 -15.73 -19.38 -4.46
C TYR A 150 -17.25 -19.39 -4.23
N VAL A 151 -18.05 -19.13 -5.29
CA VAL A 151 -19.51 -19.27 -5.26
C VAL A 151 -19.87 -20.75 -5.23
N ASN A 152 -20.78 -21.14 -4.32
CA ASN A 152 -21.17 -22.53 -4.09
C ASN A 152 -19.96 -23.46 -3.98
N PHE A 153 -18.91 -22.99 -3.28
CA PHE A 153 -17.60 -23.66 -3.15
C PHE A 153 -17.71 -25.16 -2.82
N LYS A 154 -18.65 -25.52 -1.95
CA LYS A 154 -18.89 -26.92 -1.57
C LYS A 154 -19.30 -27.79 -2.77
N MET A 155 -20.23 -27.30 -3.60
CA MET A 155 -20.73 -28.02 -4.78
C MET A 155 -19.76 -28.01 -5.96
N ASN A 156 -19.00 -26.92 -6.12
CA ASN A 156 -18.13 -26.74 -7.28
C ASN A 156 -16.72 -27.29 -7.08
N ILE A 157 -16.22 -27.33 -5.84
CA ILE A 157 -14.85 -27.73 -5.52
C ILE A 157 -14.83 -28.92 -4.55
N MET A 158 -15.46 -28.80 -3.39
CA MET A 158 -15.29 -29.80 -2.32
C MET A 158 -15.85 -31.18 -2.72
N ILE A 159 -17.08 -31.23 -3.23
CA ILE A 159 -17.73 -32.49 -3.62
C ILE A 159 -17.08 -33.13 -4.86
N PRO A 160 -16.89 -32.41 -6.00
CA PRO A 160 -16.40 -33.04 -7.23
C PRO A 160 -14.93 -33.45 -7.17
N TYR A 161 -14.11 -32.70 -6.43
CA TYR A 161 -12.66 -32.94 -6.34
C TYR A 161 -12.24 -33.58 -5.01
N ARG A 162 -13.17 -33.77 -4.06
CA ARG A 162 -12.92 -34.32 -2.71
C ARG A 162 -11.85 -33.55 -1.94
N MET A 163 -11.87 -32.23 -2.09
CA MET A 163 -10.89 -31.31 -1.51
C MET A 163 -11.52 -30.53 -0.36
N LEU A 164 -10.92 -30.59 0.83
CA LEU A 164 -11.24 -29.73 1.96
C LEU A 164 -10.15 -28.70 2.19
N ILE A 165 -10.51 -27.58 2.80
CA ILE A 165 -9.54 -26.65 3.38
C ILE A 165 -9.53 -26.88 4.88
N LYS A 166 -8.35 -27.14 5.44
CA LYS A 166 -8.14 -27.24 6.89
C LYS A 166 -7.21 -26.13 7.35
N GLY A 167 -7.42 -25.66 8.58
CA GLY A 167 -6.57 -24.64 9.24
C GLY A 167 -6.63 -23.24 8.63
N TRP A 168 -7.73 -22.91 7.94
CA TRP A 168 -7.96 -21.55 7.48
C TRP A 168 -8.19 -20.61 8.67
N PRO A 169 -7.49 -19.46 8.77
CA PRO A 169 -7.50 -18.63 9.97
C PRO A 169 -8.73 -17.73 10.11
N LEU A 170 -9.53 -17.52 9.05
CA LEU A 170 -10.75 -16.70 9.12
C LEU A 170 -11.98 -17.59 9.38
N SER A 171 -13.07 -16.96 9.85
CA SER A 171 -14.34 -17.65 10.15
C SER A 171 -14.94 -18.39 8.95
N LYS A 172 -14.73 -17.86 7.73
CA LYS A 172 -15.20 -18.45 6.48
C LYS A 172 -14.13 -18.37 5.40
N PHE A 173 -14.06 -19.41 4.58
CA PHE A 173 -13.26 -19.37 3.36
C PHE A 173 -13.94 -18.49 2.31
N CYS A 174 -13.23 -17.47 1.84
CA CYS A 174 -13.73 -16.47 0.90
C CYS A 174 -12.72 -16.19 -0.22
N CYS A 175 -13.14 -15.42 -1.23
CA CYS A 175 -12.21 -14.96 -2.26
C CYS A 175 -11.18 -14.01 -1.61
N PRO A 176 -9.88 -14.09 -1.96
CA PRO A 176 -8.87 -13.15 -1.48
C PRO A 176 -9.24 -11.68 -1.73
N SER A 177 -10.01 -11.38 -2.78
CA SER A 177 -10.51 -10.03 -3.06
C SER A 177 -11.45 -9.51 -1.97
N ASP A 178 -12.22 -10.39 -1.33
CA ASP A 178 -13.25 -10.05 -0.34
C ASP A 178 -12.66 -9.85 1.08
N ILE A 179 -11.38 -10.13 1.28
CA ILE A 179 -10.70 -9.92 2.57
C ILE A 179 -10.52 -8.42 2.77
N GLY A 180 -11.09 -7.89 3.86
CA GLY A 180 -11.19 -6.45 4.08
C GLY A 180 -9.88 -5.79 4.49
N THR A 181 -9.05 -6.47 5.29
CA THR A 181 -7.89 -5.84 5.93
C THR A 181 -6.54 -6.45 5.51
N ARG A 182 -5.49 -5.62 5.49
CA ARG A 182 -4.11 -6.07 5.21
C ARG A 182 -3.64 -7.15 6.19
N MET A 183 -4.00 -7.00 7.46
CA MET A 183 -3.66 -7.94 8.53
C MET A 183 -4.24 -9.32 8.28
N GLU A 184 -5.52 -9.41 7.89
CA GLU A 184 -6.15 -10.69 7.54
C GLU A 184 -5.51 -11.32 6.30
N VAL A 185 -5.17 -10.53 5.28
CA VAL A 185 -4.47 -11.05 4.09
C VAL A 185 -3.10 -11.62 4.47
N GLN A 186 -2.35 -10.92 5.33
CA GLN A 186 -1.04 -11.38 5.82
C GLN A 186 -1.16 -12.66 6.65
N LEU A 187 -2.17 -12.74 7.52
CA LEU A 187 -2.44 -13.91 8.34
C LEU A 187 -2.73 -15.13 7.47
N CYS A 188 -3.57 -14.97 6.45
CA CYS A 188 -3.87 -16.02 5.46
C CYS A 188 -2.62 -16.44 4.68
N LEU A 189 -1.80 -15.49 4.21
CA LEU A 189 -0.54 -15.79 3.52
C LEU A 189 0.38 -16.63 4.39
N THR A 190 0.61 -16.17 5.61
CA THR A 190 1.46 -16.83 6.61
C THR A 190 0.95 -18.25 6.90
N ALA A 191 -0.36 -18.41 7.03
CA ALA A 191 -0.97 -19.72 7.28
C ALA A 191 -0.71 -20.73 6.15
N TRP A 192 -0.78 -20.30 4.90
CA TRP A 192 -0.47 -21.16 3.75
C TRP A 192 1.03 -21.45 3.59
N GLU A 193 1.89 -20.49 3.93
CA GLU A 193 3.35 -20.64 3.84
C GLU A 193 3.90 -21.56 4.94
N MET A 194 3.38 -21.42 6.17
CA MET A 194 3.73 -22.28 7.30
C MET A 194 3.05 -23.65 7.25
N GLY A 195 2.10 -23.84 6.32
CA GLY A 195 1.36 -25.10 6.16
C GLY A 195 0.30 -25.34 7.24
N THR A 196 -0.06 -24.33 8.03
CA THR A 196 -1.19 -24.43 8.96
C THR A 196 -2.51 -24.46 8.18
N ALA A 197 -2.62 -23.65 7.13
CA ALA A 197 -3.68 -23.75 6.13
C ALA A 197 -3.23 -24.63 4.96
N TYR A 198 -4.00 -25.68 4.67
CA TYR A 198 -3.67 -26.60 3.58
C TYR A 198 -4.91 -27.23 2.94
N TRP A 199 -4.71 -27.72 1.72
CA TRP A 199 -5.68 -28.53 1.00
C TRP A 199 -5.58 -29.99 1.43
N HIS A 200 -6.66 -30.53 1.98
CA HIS A 200 -6.79 -31.92 2.39
C HIS A 200 -7.59 -32.69 1.34
N TYR A 201 -6.91 -33.60 0.63
CA TYR A 201 -7.56 -34.53 -0.30
C TYR A 201 -8.08 -35.76 0.47
N MET A 202 -9.38 -36.03 0.38
CA MET A 202 -9.97 -37.23 0.96
C MET A 202 -9.70 -38.44 0.06
N LYS A 203 -8.69 -39.22 0.43
CA LYS A 203 -8.30 -40.41 -0.33
C LYS A 203 -9.22 -41.61 -0.09
N LYS A 204 -9.78 -41.76 1.11
CA LYS A 204 -10.65 -42.89 1.46
C LYS A 204 -12.10 -42.57 1.15
N ASP A 205 -12.78 -43.48 0.47
CA ASP A 205 -14.22 -43.37 0.19
C ASP A 205 -15.05 -43.31 1.48
N GLU A 206 -14.62 -44.01 2.54
CA GLU A 206 -15.27 -43.97 3.85
C GLU A 206 -15.24 -42.57 4.47
N GLU A 207 -14.08 -41.89 4.46
CA GLU A 207 -13.94 -40.51 4.97
C GLU A 207 -14.81 -39.53 4.17
N TYR A 208 -14.86 -39.71 2.85
CA TYR A 208 -15.70 -38.91 1.98
C TYR A 208 -17.19 -39.15 2.22
N ASN A 209 -17.61 -40.39 2.41
CA ASN A 209 -19.02 -40.74 2.63
C ASN A 209 -19.52 -40.26 3.99
N VAL A 210 -18.68 -40.34 5.04
CA VAL A 210 -19.02 -39.78 6.37
C VAL A 210 -19.22 -38.27 6.26
N TRP A 211 -18.27 -37.57 5.65
CA TRP A 211 -18.39 -36.12 5.46
C TRP A 211 -19.58 -35.73 4.58
N LEU A 212 -19.86 -36.49 3.52
CA LEU A 212 -21.00 -36.25 2.64
C LEU A 212 -22.33 -36.45 3.39
N LYS A 213 -22.42 -37.47 4.25
CA LYS A 213 -23.59 -37.71 5.09
C LYS A 213 -23.82 -36.55 6.06
N GLU A 214 -22.79 -36.12 6.78
CA GLU A 214 -22.84 -34.95 7.67
C GLU A 214 -23.25 -33.67 6.91
N TYR A 215 -22.74 -33.48 5.68
CA TYR A 215 -23.10 -32.34 4.85
C TYR A 215 -24.58 -32.35 4.44
N HIS A 216 -25.12 -33.51 4.08
CA HIS A 216 -26.52 -33.66 3.71
C HIS A 216 -27.44 -33.48 4.92
N GLU A 217 -27.09 -34.05 6.08
CA GLU A 217 -27.82 -33.88 7.33
C GLU A 217 -27.83 -32.42 7.78
N GLY A 218 -26.70 -31.71 7.69
CA GLY A 218 -26.61 -30.28 7.99
C GLY A 218 -27.47 -29.40 7.07
N GLN A 219 -27.61 -29.75 5.77
CA GLN A 219 -28.53 -29.04 4.87
C GLN A 219 -30.00 -29.29 5.20
N LEU A 220 -30.35 -30.49 5.67
CA LEU A 220 -31.72 -30.81 6.08
C LEU A 220 -32.11 -30.05 7.34
N VAL A 221 -31.23 -29.98 8.34
CA VAL A 221 -31.47 -29.19 9.56
C VAL A 221 -31.65 -27.70 9.22
N GLN A 222 -30.80 -27.15 8.35
CA GLN A 222 -30.87 -25.74 7.97
C GLN A 222 -32.14 -25.38 7.16
N ARG A 223 -32.70 -26.32 6.40
CA ARG A 223 -33.99 -26.16 5.69
C ARG A 223 -35.21 -26.29 6.60
N VAL A 224 -35.13 -27.11 7.64
CA VAL A 224 -36.21 -27.28 8.61
C VAL A 224 -36.29 -26.08 9.56
N SER A 225 -35.15 -25.50 9.96
CA SER A 225 -35.13 -24.28 10.78
C SER A 225 -35.72 -23.06 10.08
N SER A 226 -35.45 -22.87 8.78
CA SER A 226 -36.03 -21.76 8.01
C SER A 226 -37.49 -21.96 7.60
N ALA A 227 -38.03 -23.18 7.69
CA ALA A 227 -39.46 -23.45 7.49
C ALA A 227 -40.30 -23.22 8.77
N ASN A 228 -39.67 -23.27 9.94
CA ASN A 228 -40.36 -23.07 11.23
C ASN A 228 -40.44 -21.60 11.67
N ASP A 229 -39.62 -20.70 11.11
CA ASP A 229 -39.70 -19.26 11.38
C ASP A 229 -40.86 -18.57 10.61
N ASP A 230 -41.44 -19.24 9.60
CA ASP A 230 -42.56 -18.70 8.80
C ASP A 230 -43.95 -19.06 9.35
N SER A 231 -44.05 -19.79 10.49
CA SER A 231 -45.35 -20.28 11.02
C SER A 231 -45.85 -19.62 12.30
N ASP A 232 -45.22 -18.56 12.81
CA ASP A 232 -45.59 -17.96 14.11
C ASP A 232 -46.01 -16.48 13.99
N GLY A 233 -46.88 -16.21 13.02
CA GLY A 233 -47.30 -14.86 12.66
C GLY A 233 -48.75 -14.71 12.21
N ASP A 234 -49.70 -15.48 12.77
CA ASP A 234 -51.13 -15.09 12.68
C ASP A 234 -51.96 -15.71 13.81
N THR A 235 -51.93 -15.09 15.00
CA THR A 235 -53.03 -15.24 15.96
C THR A 235 -53.21 -13.95 16.76
N HIS A 236 -53.86 -12.96 16.15
CA HIS A 236 -54.67 -12.03 16.92
C HIS A 236 -55.91 -11.62 16.11
N ARG A 237 -56.91 -12.50 16.17
CA ARG A 237 -58.30 -12.14 15.93
C ARG A 237 -58.93 -11.66 17.23
N ASP A 238 -59.72 -10.61 17.06
CA ASP A 238 -60.89 -10.23 17.85
C ASP A 238 -60.68 -9.59 19.23
N ILE A 239 -60.83 -8.25 19.25
CA ILE A 239 -61.45 -7.53 20.37
C ILE A 239 -62.60 -6.71 19.79
N LEU A 240 -63.83 -7.12 20.10
CA LEU A 240 -64.98 -6.26 20.35
C LEU A 240 -65.43 -6.54 21.78
#